data_AF-A0AAN9EFA7-F1
#
_entry.id   AF-A0AAN9EFA7-F1
#
_cell.length_a   1.000
_cell.length_b   1.000
_cell.length_c   1.000
_cell.angle_alpha   90.00
_cell.angle_beta   90.00
_cell.angle_gamma   90.00
#
_symmetry.space_group_name_H-M   'P 1'
#
loop_
_entity.id
_entity.type
_entity.pdbx_description
1 polymer ?
#
loop_
_entity_poly.entity_id
_entity_poly.type
_entity_poly.pdbx_seq_one_letter_code
_entity_poly.pdbx_strand_id
1 'polypeptide(L)'
;MPIYDYIYGTVDKSSDATYETSLKRTKESVDVVHLTHLTTLDSIYQLRLGFASLASKPQTSEWYLPLMWPFTICSILMTWINARAFVLESNTFEDLKLQSWIIPRFKIQYCFKGQNIKLNNLIEEAIKEAELNGAKVLNLGLLNQRPRWETSPRKGSTMWISHPVRG
;
A
#
# COMPACT_ATOMS: atom_id res chain seq x y z
N MET A 1 -5.58 21.15 -9.38
CA MET A 1 -4.14 21.48 -9.23
C MET A 1 -3.70 21.43 -7.76
N PRO A 2 -2.43 21.11 -7.46
CA PRO A 2 -1.88 21.18 -6.10
C PRO A 2 -1.88 22.62 -5.56
N ILE A 3 -2.12 22.78 -4.25
CA ILE A 3 -2.09 24.09 -3.57
C ILE A 3 -0.73 24.78 -3.74
N TYR A 4 0.35 24.00 -3.82
CA TYR A 4 1.71 24.52 -3.96
C TYR A 4 1.91 25.35 -5.22
N ASP A 5 1.32 24.96 -6.35
CA ASP A 5 1.42 25.69 -7.60
C ASP A 5 0.70 27.05 -7.53
N TYR A 6 -0.40 27.13 -6.77
CA TYR A 6 -1.08 28.41 -6.51
C TYR A 6 -0.23 29.36 -5.66
N ILE A 7 0.48 28.83 -4.66
CA ILE A 7 1.34 29.63 -3.78
C ILE A 7 2.52 30.23 -4.56
N TYR A 8 3.10 29.47 -5.49
CA TYR A 8 4.28 29.89 -6.25
C TYR A 8 3.95 30.52 -7.61
N GLY A 9 2.67 30.64 -7.98
CA GLY A 9 2.25 31.26 -9.24
C GLY A 9 2.66 30.46 -10.49
N THR A 10 2.97 29.17 -10.35
CA THR A 10 3.37 28.26 -11.44
C THR A 10 2.18 27.58 -12.12
N VAL A 11 0.99 28.18 -11.99
CA VAL A 11 -0.27 27.66 -12.50
C VAL A 11 -0.30 27.75 -14.03
N ASP A 12 -0.06 26.63 -14.70
CA ASP A 12 -0.24 26.53 -16.15
C ASP A 12 -1.64 26.02 -16.53
N LYS A 13 -2.27 26.65 -17.53
CA LYS A 13 -3.64 26.34 -17.94
C LYS A 13 -3.79 24.97 -18.60
N SER A 14 -2.72 24.39 -19.13
CA SER A 14 -2.76 23.06 -19.76
C SER A 14 -2.81 21.91 -18.75
N SER A 15 -2.43 22.16 -17.49
CA SER A 15 -2.39 21.14 -16.44
C SER A 15 -3.76 20.56 -16.12
N ASP A 16 -4.84 21.36 -16.23
CA ASP A 16 -6.19 20.87 -15.96
C ASP A 16 -6.61 19.83 -17.02
N ALA A 17 -6.26 20.04 -18.28
CA ALA A 17 -6.54 19.08 -19.35
C ALA A 17 -5.78 17.75 -19.14
N THR A 18 -4.52 17.81 -18.70
CA THR A 18 -3.73 16.60 -18.38
C THR A 18 -4.30 15.85 -17.17
N TYR A 19 -4.78 16.58 -16.15
CA TYR A 19 -5.41 15.99 -14.97
C TYR A 19 -6.73 15.29 -15.32
N GLU A 20 -7.61 15.95 -16.07
CA GLU A 20 -8.87 15.39 -16.56
C GLU A 20 -8.66 14.15 -17.44
N THR A 21 -7.62 14.18 -18.28
CA THR A 21 -7.26 13.02 -19.13
C THR A 21 -6.74 11.85 -18.29
N SER A 22 -5.99 12.13 -17.22
CA SER A 22 -5.50 11.10 -16.28
C SER A 22 -6.63 10.48 -15.47
N LEU A 23 -7.64 11.27 -15.08
CA LEU A 23 -8.83 10.78 -14.37
C LEU A 23 -9.68 9.82 -15.22
N LYS A 24 -9.73 10.07 -16.54
CA LYS A 24 -10.48 9.25 -17.51
C LYS A 24 -9.75 7.97 -17.92
N ARG A 25 -8.49 7.79 -17.50
CA ARG A 25 -7.71 6.60 -17.84
C ARG A 25 -8.29 5.39 -17.12
N THR A 26 -8.77 4.41 -17.89
CA THR A 26 -9.32 3.15 -17.37
C THR A 26 -8.28 2.48 -16.47
N LYS A 27 -8.70 1.98 -15.29
CA LYS A 27 -7.86 1.30 -14.31
C LYS A 27 -7.06 0.19 -15.01
N GLU A 28 -5.77 0.45 -15.24
CA GLU A 28 -4.92 -0.45 -16.02
C GLU A 28 -4.73 -1.77 -15.26
N SER A 29 -4.78 -2.89 -15.99
CA SER A 29 -4.52 -4.21 -15.44
C SER A 29 -3.14 -4.25 -14.80
N VAL A 30 -3.06 -4.81 -13.59
CA VAL A 30 -1.82 -4.89 -12.82
C VAL A 30 -1.15 -6.23 -13.11
N ASP A 31 0.15 -6.28 -13.39
CA ASP A 31 0.83 -7.55 -13.61
C ASP A 31 1.35 -8.14 -12.30
N VAL A 32 1.90 -7.29 -11.42
CA VAL A 32 2.54 -7.71 -10.18
C VAL A 32 2.05 -6.87 -9.01
N VAL A 33 1.53 -7.51 -7.97
CA VAL A 33 1.10 -6.86 -6.73
C VAL A 33 2.01 -7.28 -5.57
N HIS A 34 2.63 -6.30 -4.92
CA HIS A 34 3.36 -6.49 -3.68
C HIS A 34 2.55 -6.01 -2.48
N LEU A 35 2.14 -6.93 -1.62
CA LEU A 35 1.34 -6.63 -0.44
C LEU A 35 2.25 -6.38 0.78
N THR A 36 2.41 -5.12 1.15
CA THR A 36 3.28 -4.64 2.23
C THR A 36 2.51 -4.42 3.54
N HIS A 37 3.25 -4.26 4.64
CA HIS A 37 2.73 -3.99 5.97
C HIS A 37 3.53 -2.88 6.66
N LEU A 38 2.92 -2.19 7.62
CA LEU A 38 3.61 -1.17 8.42
C LEU A 38 4.38 -1.83 9.56
N THR A 39 5.68 -1.52 9.66
CA THR A 39 6.58 -2.15 10.64
C THR A 39 6.62 -1.40 11.96
N THR A 40 6.83 -0.08 11.92
CA THR A 40 6.89 0.81 13.09
C THR A 40 5.89 1.96 12.92
N LEU A 41 5.59 2.68 14.00
CA LEU A 41 4.76 3.88 13.92
C LEU A 41 5.38 4.92 12.99
N ASP A 42 6.71 5.05 13.02
CA ASP A 42 7.43 6.00 12.17
C ASP A 42 7.47 5.61 10.69
N SER A 43 7.24 4.33 10.36
CA SER A 43 7.21 3.87 8.97
C SER A 43 6.11 4.53 8.14
N ILE A 44 5.08 5.07 8.79
CA ILE A 44 4.02 5.82 8.10
C ILE A 44 4.53 7.11 7.46
N TYR A 45 5.52 7.76 8.08
CA TYR A 45 6.12 8.98 7.57
C TYR A 45 7.00 8.75 6.35
N GLN A 46 7.43 7.50 6.17
CA GLN A 46 8.24 7.08 5.03
C GLN A 46 7.38 6.73 3.81
N LEU A 47 6.05 6.72 3.96
CA LEU A 47 5.13 6.54 2.84
C LEU A 47 5.15 7.78 1.94
N ARG A 48 5.41 7.58 0.65
CA ARG A 48 5.43 8.64 -0.36
C ARG A 48 4.11 9.41 -0.47
N LEU A 49 2.98 8.76 -0.18
CA LEU A 49 1.66 9.39 -0.16
C LEU A 49 1.45 10.39 0.99
N GLY A 50 2.23 10.28 2.08
CA GLY A 50 2.11 11.17 3.23
C GLY A 50 3.00 12.39 3.08
N PHE A 51 4.30 12.19 3.31
CA PHE A 51 5.28 13.27 3.32
C PHE A 51 6.44 12.91 2.41
N ALA A 52 6.41 13.38 1.15
CA ALA A 52 7.47 13.12 0.18
C ALA A 52 8.87 13.49 0.71
N SER A 53 8.96 14.58 1.48
CA SER A 53 10.21 15.01 2.14
C SER A 53 10.72 13.97 3.13
N LEU A 54 9.86 13.43 4.00
CA LEU A 54 10.28 12.41 4.99
C LEU A 54 10.52 11.05 4.33
N ALA A 55 9.75 10.71 3.30
CA ALA A 55 9.97 9.52 2.49
C ALA A 55 11.32 9.53 1.75
N SER A 56 11.86 10.71 1.44
CA SER A 56 13.20 10.83 0.84
C SER A 56 14.36 10.54 1.81
N LYS A 57 14.10 10.60 3.13
CA LYS A 57 15.09 10.40 4.19
C LYS A 57 14.65 9.30 5.16
N PRO A 58 14.52 8.04 4.67
CA PRO A 58 14.07 6.94 5.50
C PRO A 58 14.99 6.73 6.70
N GLN A 59 14.41 6.38 7.86
CA GLN A 59 15.12 6.09 9.12
C GLN A 59 15.95 7.23 9.73
N THR A 60 15.71 8.49 9.34
CA THR A 60 16.33 9.63 10.03
C THR A 60 15.59 9.93 11.33
N SER A 61 16.32 9.91 12.46
CA SER A 61 15.78 10.27 13.77
C SER A 61 15.85 11.78 13.95
N GLU A 62 14.90 12.49 13.34
CA GLU A 62 14.82 13.94 13.44
C GLU A 62 14.20 14.38 14.77
N TRP A 63 14.69 15.49 15.32
CA TRP A 63 14.25 16.04 16.61
C TRP A 63 12.76 16.41 16.64
N TYR A 64 12.14 16.63 15.48
CA TYR A 64 10.73 16.98 15.36
C TYR A 64 9.79 15.75 15.24
N LEU A 65 10.31 14.52 15.07
CA LEU A 65 9.45 13.33 14.99
C LEU A 65 8.63 13.11 16.27
N PRO A 66 9.18 13.27 17.49
CA PRO A 66 8.39 13.22 18.71
C PRO A 66 7.28 14.29 18.76
N LEU A 67 7.46 15.45 18.13
CA LEU A 67 6.44 16.49 18.07
C LEU A 67 5.26 16.09 17.17
N MET A 68 5.48 15.17 16.23
CA MET A 68 4.46 14.64 15.32
C MET A 68 3.60 13.53 15.95
N TRP A 69 3.77 13.23 17.23
CA TRP A 69 2.99 12.23 17.95
C TRP A 69 1.45 12.34 17.81
N PRO A 70 0.78 13.52 17.78
CA PRO A 70 -0.67 13.56 17.57
C PRO A 70 -1.05 13.05 16.18
N PHE A 71 -0.22 13.32 15.17
CA PHE A 71 -0.42 12.77 13.84
C PHE A 71 -0.25 11.24 13.83
N THR A 72 0.75 10.69 14.54
CA THR A 72 0.88 9.22 14.66
C THR A 72 -0.39 8.61 15.25
N ILE A 73 -0.97 9.19 16.31
CA ILE A 73 -2.18 8.68 16.95
C ILE A 73 -3.37 8.74 16.00
N CYS A 74 -3.58 9.88 15.33
CA CYS A 74 -4.61 10.01 14.30
C CYS A 74 -4.46 8.96 13.20
N SER A 75 -3.22 8.67 12.80
CA SER A 75 -2.96 7.67 11.77
C SER A 75 -3.30 6.25 12.23
N ILE A 76 -2.96 5.88 13.48
CA ILE A 76 -3.36 4.60 14.07
C ILE A 76 -4.88 4.49 14.11
N LEU A 77 -5.58 5.55 14.51
CA LEU A 77 -7.05 5.59 14.51
C LEU A 77 -7.62 5.42 13.09
N MET A 78 -7.03 6.09 12.10
CA MET A 78 -7.39 5.90 10.69
C MET A 78 -7.18 4.46 10.21
N THR A 79 -6.10 3.79 10.62
CA THR A 79 -5.89 2.37 10.29
C THR A 79 -6.90 1.42 10.92
N TRP A 80 -7.57 1.83 12.00
CA TRP A 80 -8.64 1.03 12.60
C TRP A 80 -9.95 1.13 11.81
N ILE A 81 -10.25 2.30 11.27
CA ILE A 81 -11.44 2.57 10.47
C ILE A 81 -11.25 2.03 9.05
N ASN A 82 -10.08 2.27 8.46
CA ASN A 82 -9.73 1.82 7.12
C ASN A 82 -9.22 0.38 7.18
N ALA A 83 -10.12 -0.58 7.00
CA ALA A 83 -9.75 -1.98 7.02
C ALA A 83 -9.18 -2.48 5.68
N ARG A 84 -9.41 -1.77 4.57
CA ARG A 84 -9.03 -2.25 3.23
C ARG A 84 -7.58 -1.97 2.89
N ALA A 85 -6.99 -2.86 2.09
CA ALA A 85 -5.70 -2.58 1.45
C ALA A 85 -5.88 -1.43 0.45
N PHE A 86 -4.88 -0.55 0.37
CA PHE A 86 -4.88 0.54 -0.61
C PHE A 86 -3.60 0.53 -1.42
N VAL A 87 -3.68 1.08 -2.63
CA VAL A 87 -2.51 1.22 -3.51
C VAL A 87 -1.64 2.33 -2.96
N LEU A 88 -0.45 1.97 -2.49
CA LEU A 88 0.54 2.92 -1.99
C LEU A 88 1.35 3.53 -3.13
N GLU A 89 1.77 2.67 -4.06
CA GLU A 89 2.68 3.05 -5.13
C GLU A 89 2.38 2.19 -6.36
N SER A 90 2.44 2.80 -7.54
CA SER A 90 2.35 2.12 -8.83
C SER A 90 3.54 2.54 -9.67
N ASN A 91 4.34 1.57 -10.10
CA ASN A 91 5.47 1.75 -11.00
C ASN A 91 5.25 0.95 -12.27
N THR A 92 5.58 1.55 -13.40
CA THR A 92 5.56 0.88 -14.70
C THR A 92 7.00 0.76 -15.18
N PHE A 93 7.48 -0.46 -15.36
CA PHE A 93 8.78 -0.77 -15.93
C PHE A 93 8.56 -1.41 -17.30
N GLU A 94 8.78 -0.64 -18.36
CA GLU A 94 8.48 -1.06 -19.74
C GLU A 94 7.02 -1.52 -19.86
N ASP A 95 6.81 -2.82 -20.08
CA ASP A 95 5.49 -3.45 -20.18
C ASP A 95 4.98 -4.05 -18.86
N LEU A 96 5.80 -4.05 -17.79
CA LEU A 96 5.44 -4.62 -16.49
C LEU A 96 4.88 -3.55 -15.55
N LYS A 97 3.63 -3.74 -15.13
CA LYS A 97 2.98 -2.86 -14.14
C LYS A 97 3.07 -3.45 -12.75
N LEU A 98 3.91 -2.84 -11.91
CA LEU A 98 4.09 -3.19 -10.51
C LEU A 98 3.26 -2.26 -9.63
N GLN A 99 2.48 -2.82 -8.72
CA GLN A 99 1.83 -2.06 -7.67
C GLN A 99 2.24 -2.56 -6.29
N SER A 100 2.55 -1.63 -5.41
CA SER A 100 2.72 -1.90 -3.98
C SER A 100 1.44 -1.52 -3.28
N TRP A 101 0.77 -2.51 -2.71
CA TRP A 101 -0.41 -2.33 -1.88
C TRP A 101 0.01 -2.39 -0.43
N ILE A 102 -0.64 -1.60 0.41
CA ILE A 102 -0.34 -1.59 1.83
C ILE A 102 -1.60 -1.94 2.60
N ILE A 103 -1.43 -2.90 3.51
CA ILE A 103 -2.45 -3.18 4.52
C ILE A 103 -2.21 -2.18 5.65
N PRO A 104 -3.18 -1.31 5.99
CA PRO A 104 -3.09 -0.36 7.10
C PRO A 104 -3.13 -1.11 8.44
N ARG A 105 -2.09 -1.90 8.73
CA ARG A 105 -1.93 -2.64 9.99
C ARG A 105 -0.47 -2.58 10.40
N PHE A 106 -0.23 -2.14 11.63
CA PHE A 106 1.11 -2.07 12.23
C PHE A 106 1.53 -3.43 12.78
N LYS A 107 2.84 -3.70 12.84
CA LYS A 107 3.43 -4.91 13.44
C LYS A 107 2.83 -5.29 14.81
N ILE A 108 2.56 -4.30 15.66
CA ILE A 108 1.97 -4.52 16.99
C ILE A 108 0.58 -5.20 16.88
N GLN A 109 -0.19 -4.84 15.84
CA GLN A 109 -1.51 -5.42 15.58
C GLN A 109 -1.41 -6.86 15.06
N TYR A 110 -0.33 -7.21 14.33
CA TYR A 110 -0.04 -8.61 13.94
C TYR A 110 0.34 -9.47 15.15
N CYS A 111 0.91 -8.88 16.20
CA CYS A 111 1.26 -9.59 17.43
C CYS A 111 0.05 -9.81 18.35
N PHE A 112 -1.06 -9.10 18.13
CA PHE A 112 -2.23 -9.16 19.00
C PHE A 112 -3.17 -10.30 18.59
N LYS A 113 -3.14 -11.41 19.32
CA LYS A 113 -3.87 -12.66 18.99
C LYS A 113 -5.36 -12.48 18.69
N GLY A 114 -6.04 -11.54 19.35
CA GLY A 114 -7.48 -11.30 19.15
C GLY A 114 -7.85 -10.67 17.80
N GLN A 115 -6.88 -10.10 17.07
CA GLN A 115 -7.13 -9.43 15.78
C GLN A 115 -6.76 -10.29 14.56
N ASN A 116 -6.21 -11.49 14.77
CA ASN A 116 -5.73 -12.36 13.69
C ASN A 116 -6.83 -12.73 12.68
N ILE A 117 -8.05 -13.02 13.14
CA ILE A 117 -9.16 -13.37 12.25
C ILE A 117 -9.49 -12.20 11.31
N LYS A 118 -9.62 -10.99 11.87
CA LYS A 118 -9.91 -9.79 11.08
C LYS A 118 -8.77 -9.52 10.09
N LEU A 119 -7.53 -9.62 10.54
CA LEU A 119 -6.36 -9.42 9.70
C LEU A 119 -6.32 -10.42 8.52
N ASN A 120 -6.61 -11.69 8.78
CA ASN A 120 -6.61 -12.72 7.74
C ASN A 120 -7.67 -12.43 6.67
N ASN A 121 -8.87 -12.03 7.10
CA ASN A 121 -9.93 -11.62 6.18
C ASN A 121 -9.47 -10.45 5.29
N LEU A 122 -8.75 -9.47 5.85
CA LEU A 122 -8.22 -8.34 5.07
C LEU A 122 -7.13 -8.74 4.07
N ILE A 123 -6.25 -9.66 4.46
CA ILE A 123 -5.23 -10.21 3.54
C ILE A 123 -5.94 -10.98 2.41
N GLU A 124 -6.95 -11.78 2.72
CA GLU A 124 -7.70 -12.55 1.73
C GLU A 124 -8.50 -11.65 0.78
N GLU A 125 -9.17 -10.62 1.31
CA GLU A 125 -9.86 -9.61 0.50
C GLU A 125 -8.89 -8.90 -0.45
N ALA A 126 -7.70 -8.51 0.04
CA ALA A 126 -6.69 -7.87 -0.80
C ALA A 126 -6.16 -8.79 -1.90
N ILE A 127 -6.00 -10.09 -1.62
CA ILE A 127 -5.59 -11.07 -2.64
C ILE A 127 -6.69 -11.21 -3.70
N LYS A 128 -7.95 -11.37 -3.30
CA LYS A 128 -9.08 -11.44 -4.24
C LYS A 128 -9.19 -10.19 -5.09
N GLU A 129 -9.01 -9.02 -4.49
CA GLU A 129 -9.02 -7.75 -5.23
C GLU A 129 -7.85 -7.66 -6.22
N ALA A 130 -6.65 -8.13 -5.85
CA ALA A 130 -5.51 -8.16 -6.76
C ALA A 130 -5.75 -9.11 -7.96
N GLU A 131 -6.31 -10.30 -7.71
CA GLU A 131 -6.68 -11.25 -8.77
C GLU A 131 -7.76 -10.67 -9.71
N LEU A 132 -8.78 -10.01 -9.16
CA LEU A 132 -9.81 -9.33 -9.95
C LEU A 132 -9.24 -8.18 -10.81
N ASN A 133 -8.19 -7.50 -10.34
CA ASN A 133 -7.49 -6.46 -11.12
C ASN A 133 -6.47 -7.05 -12.14
N GLY A 134 -6.40 -8.37 -12.29
CA GLY A 134 -5.58 -9.05 -13.30
C GLY A 134 -4.15 -9.38 -12.88
N ALA A 135 -3.83 -9.30 -11.57
CA ALA A 135 -2.49 -9.60 -11.06
C ALA A 135 -2.05 -11.03 -11.42
N LYS A 136 -0.96 -11.15 -12.19
CA LYS A 136 -0.31 -12.43 -12.56
C LYS A 136 0.55 -12.97 -11.42
N VAL A 137 1.24 -12.07 -10.71
CA VAL A 137 2.13 -12.42 -9.61
C VAL A 137 1.76 -11.61 -8.38
N LEU A 138 1.61 -12.31 -7.25
CA LEU A 138 1.38 -11.68 -5.95
C LEU A 138 2.50 -12.04 -4.98
N ASN A 139 3.15 -11.00 -4.44
CA ASN A 139 4.22 -11.13 -3.45
C ASN A 139 3.76 -10.61 -2.09
N LEU A 140 3.77 -11.47 -1.07
CA LEU A 140 3.34 -11.12 0.29
C LEU A 140 4.53 -10.67 1.14
N GLY A 141 4.41 -9.52 1.79
CA GLY A 141 5.35 -9.03 2.78
C GLY A 141 5.47 -9.99 3.99
N LEU A 142 6.63 -9.98 4.64
CA LEU A 142 7.03 -10.98 5.64
C LEU A 142 6.00 -11.28 6.75
N LEU A 143 5.26 -10.28 7.24
CA LEU A 143 4.25 -10.51 8.29
C LEU A 143 2.90 -11.02 7.74
N ASN A 144 2.60 -10.73 6.48
CA ASN A 144 1.38 -11.18 5.79
C ASN A 144 1.47 -12.67 5.45
N GLN A 145 2.68 -13.21 5.53
CA GLN A 145 2.96 -14.61 5.35
C GLN A 145 2.39 -15.41 6.53
N ARG A 146 2.85 -15.18 7.76
CA ARG A 146 2.56 -15.98 8.96
C ARG A 146 1.19 -16.70 9.04
N PRO A 147 0.03 -16.05 8.87
CA PRO A 147 -1.25 -16.73 9.05
C PRO A 147 -1.51 -17.91 8.09
N ARG A 148 -0.86 -17.95 6.92
CA ARG A 148 -1.05 -19.01 5.91
C ARG A 148 -0.28 -20.31 6.23
N TRP A 149 0.70 -20.27 7.13
CA TRP A 149 1.56 -21.41 7.46
C TRP A 149 0.89 -22.37 8.45
N GLU A 150 -0.12 -21.91 9.19
CA GLU A 150 -0.90 -22.74 10.12
C GLU A 150 -2.05 -23.50 9.42
N THR A 151 -2.40 -23.15 8.17
CA THR A 151 -3.63 -23.65 7.51
C THR A 151 -3.45 -24.23 6.09
N SER A 152 -2.25 -24.22 5.49
CA SER A 152 -2.04 -24.70 4.11
C SER A 152 -1.00 -25.81 3.97
N PRO A 153 -1.25 -26.88 3.17
CA PRO A 153 -0.30 -27.97 2.96
C PRO A 153 0.85 -27.63 1.99
N ARG A 154 0.86 -26.44 1.37
CA ARG A 154 1.94 -26.02 0.47
C ARG A 154 3.04 -25.30 1.25
N LYS A 155 3.93 -26.09 1.86
CA LYS A 155 5.23 -25.61 2.36
C LYS A 155 6.15 -25.31 1.18
N GLY A 156 6.45 -24.04 0.97
CA GLY A 156 7.61 -23.60 0.19
C GLY A 156 7.33 -23.12 -1.23
N SER A 157 6.86 -21.87 -1.35
CA SER A 157 7.29 -20.94 -2.41
C SER A 157 6.55 -19.61 -2.24
N THR A 158 7.32 -18.53 -2.07
CA THR A 158 6.91 -17.15 -1.74
C THR A 158 6.19 -16.41 -2.88
N MET A 159 5.88 -17.10 -3.97
CA MET A 159 5.37 -16.54 -5.22
C MET A 159 4.06 -17.23 -5.57
N TRP A 160 2.97 -16.48 -5.55
CA TRP A 160 1.68 -16.92 -6.09
C TRP A 160 1.62 -16.50 -7.55
N ILE A 161 1.69 -17.48 -8.44
CA ILE A 161 1.41 -17.30 -9.87
C ILE A 161 -0.08 -17.60 -10.04
N SER A 162 -0.87 -16.59 -10.36
CA SER A 162 -2.25 -16.82 -10.75
C SER A 162 -2.23 -17.48 -12.14
N HIS A 163 -2.73 -18.71 -12.23
CA HIS A 163 -2.98 -19.29 -13.54
C HIS A 163 -4.22 -18.61 -14.11
N PRO A 164 -4.18 -18.10 -15.36
CA PRO A 164 -5.37 -17.55 -15.97
C PRO A 164 -6.43 -18.66 -16.04
N VAL A 165 -7.61 -18.39 -15.47
CA VAL A 165 -8.79 -19.23 -15.68
C VAL A 165 -9.08 -19.16 -17.17
N ARG A 166 -8.82 -20.26 -17.90
CA ARG A 166 -9.29 -20.41 -19.29
C ARG A 166 -10.80 -20.40 -19.25
N GLY A 167 -11.39 -19.28 -19.68
CA GLY A 167 -12.77 -19.19 -20.18
C GLY A 167 -12.73 -19.19 -21.69
#